data_AF-X1RVI0-F1
#
_entry.id   AF-X1RVI0-F1
#
_cell.length_a   1.000
_cell.length_b   1.000
_cell.length_c   1.000
_cell.angle_alpha   90.00
_cell.angle_beta   90.00
_cell.angle_gamma   90.00
#
_symmetry.space_group_name_H-M   'P 1'
#
loop_
_entity.id
_entity.type
_entity.pdbx_description
1 polymer ?
#
loop_
_entity_poly.entity_id
_entity_poly.type
_entity_poly.pdbx_seq_one_letter_code
_entity_poly.pdbx_strand_id
1 'polypeptide(L)'
;MPDPLNVYIDTLDSLMLGIGESFKSLYDSMGLLHDCLDAEGNPASADKIDSMRTYVQSLQWAFDDTGGNVRAYLVFILNWINDNWPTDGPPGEVTMTAILAAMWASLDWQTLLFVTRIDAMRGSISEKTVTEKSMADQLRHFL
;
A
#
# COMPACT_ATOMS: atom_id res chain seq x y z
N MET A 1 4.41 -25.06 -1.99
CA MET A 1 3.82 -24.43 -0.78
C MET A 1 4.25 -22.97 -0.83
N PRO A 2 3.36 -21.99 -0.68
CA PRO A 2 3.77 -20.58 -0.63
C PRO A 2 4.71 -20.34 0.57
N ASP A 3 5.61 -19.37 0.44
CA ASP A 3 6.55 -19.03 1.50
C ASP A 3 5.80 -18.47 2.72
N PRO A 4 6.35 -18.62 3.94
CA PRO A 4 5.76 -18.05 5.14
C PRO A 4 5.76 -16.52 5.07
N LEU A 5 4.75 -15.88 5.69
CA LEU A 5 4.50 -14.43 5.59
C LEU A 5 5.71 -13.58 5.99
N ASN A 6 6.50 -14.04 6.97
CA ASN A 6 7.73 -13.38 7.41
C ASN A 6 8.73 -13.15 6.26
N VAL A 7 8.85 -14.08 5.29
CA VAL A 7 9.74 -13.90 4.13
C VAL A 7 9.34 -12.68 3.29
N TYR A 8 8.03 -12.44 3.15
CA TYR A 8 7.52 -11.28 2.43
C TYR A 8 7.67 -9.99 3.25
N ILE A 9 7.54 -10.06 4.57
CA ILE A 9 7.78 -8.93 5.48
C ILE A 9 9.25 -8.51 5.41
N ASP A 10 10.19 -9.46 5.49
CA ASP A 10 11.63 -9.22 5.38
C ASP A 10 12.01 -8.62 4.02
N THR A 11 11.37 -9.12 2.96
CA THR A 11 11.55 -8.58 1.60
C THR A 11 11.07 -7.13 1.52
N LEU A 12 9.90 -6.82 2.11
CA LEU A 12 9.37 -5.46 2.13
C LEU A 12 10.27 -4.50 2.92
N ASP A 13 10.76 -4.92 4.09
CA ASP A 13 11.68 -4.11 4.90
C ASP A 13 12.96 -3.78 4.12
N SER A 14 13.54 -4.79 3.47
CA SER A 14 14.73 -4.64 2.62
C SER A 14 14.50 -3.68 1.45
N LEU A 15 13.33 -3.75 0.80
CA LEU A 15 12.97 -2.83 -0.29
C LEU A 15 12.81 -1.38 0.20
N MET A 16 12.18 -1.18 1.36
CA MET A 16 12.02 0.15 1.94
C MET A 16 13.36 0.75 2.38
N LEU A 17 14.26 -0.06 2.94
CA LEU A 17 15.66 0.33 3.18
C LEU A 17 16.32 0.83 1.90
N GLY A 18 16.21 0.08 0.80
CA GLY A 18 16.77 0.48 -0.50
C GLY A 18 16.18 1.79 -1.06
N ILE A 19 14.90 2.08 -0.78
CA ILE A 19 14.30 3.38 -1.09
C ILE A 19 14.97 4.50 -0.28
N GLY A 20 15.16 4.28 1.04
CA GLY A 20 15.89 5.21 1.91
C GLY A 20 17.31 5.50 1.41
N GLU A 21 18.05 4.48 1.00
CA GLU A 21 19.39 4.62 0.41
C GLU A 21 19.39 5.40 -0.91
N SER A 22 18.35 5.24 -1.72
CA SER A 22 18.18 5.99 -2.96
C SER A 22 17.97 7.48 -2.66
N PHE A 23 17.17 7.83 -1.65
CA PHE A 23 17.01 9.21 -1.21
C PHE A 23 18.30 9.79 -0.61
N LYS A 24 19.07 9.00 0.14
CA LYS A 24 20.39 9.41 0.63
C LYS A 24 21.34 9.76 -0.51
N SER A 25 21.40 8.92 -1.54
CA SER A 25 22.25 9.15 -2.72
C SER A 25 21.85 10.42 -3.48
N LEU A 26 20.54 10.67 -3.58
CA LEU A 26 20.02 11.91 -4.17
C LEU A 26 20.37 13.13 -3.30
N TYR A 27 20.20 13.04 -1.98
CA TYR A 27 20.57 14.09 -1.02
C TYR A 27 22.05 14.48 -1.13
N ASP A 28 22.95 13.50 -1.24
CA ASP A 28 24.39 13.72 -1.39
C ASP A 28 24.71 14.36 -2.75
N SER A 29 24.08 13.88 -3.83
CA SER A 29 24.23 14.44 -5.18
C SER A 29 23.77 15.91 -5.27
N MET A 30 22.70 16.26 -4.54
CA MET A 30 22.21 17.63 -4.47
C MET A 30 23.16 18.55 -3.70
N GLY A 31 23.84 18.03 -2.66
CA GLY A 31 24.91 18.79 -1.99
C GLY A 31 26.05 19.14 -2.94
N LEU A 32 26.48 18.19 -3.77
CA LEU A 32 27.50 18.46 -4.80
C LEU A 32 27.04 19.50 -5.82
N LEU A 33 25.79 19.40 -6.29
CA LEU A 33 25.23 20.37 -7.24
C LEU A 33 25.13 21.78 -6.62
N HIS A 34 24.70 21.88 -5.36
CA HIS A 34 24.70 23.13 -4.60
C HIS A 34 26.09 23.78 -4.62
N ASP A 35 27.12 23.02 -4.23
CA ASP A 35 28.49 23.52 -4.13
C ASP A 35 29.04 23.97 -5.49
N CYS A 36 28.71 23.25 -6.57
CA CYS A 36 29.07 23.66 -7.93
C CYS A 36 28.38 24.97 -8.35
N LEU A 37 27.08 25.12 -8.10
CA LEU A 37 26.33 26.32 -8.46
C LEU A 37 26.81 27.55 -7.70
N ASP A 38 27.14 27.39 -6.42
CA ASP A 38 27.67 28.48 -5.60
C ASP A 38 29.07 28.90 -6.10
N ALA A 39 29.94 27.92 -6.39
CA ALA A 39 31.27 28.18 -6.94
C ALA A 39 31.26 28.85 -8.33
N GLU A 40 30.23 28.58 -9.14
CA GLU A 40 30.01 29.24 -10.45
C GLU A 40 29.39 30.65 -10.34
N GLY A 41 29.11 31.13 -9.11
CA GLY A 41 28.55 32.45 -8.88
C GLY A 41 27.03 32.51 -9.07
N ASN A 42 26.33 31.40 -8.88
CA ASN A 42 24.88 31.30 -8.94
C ASN A 42 24.25 30.89 -7.58
N PRO A 43 24.45 31.71 -6.52
CA PRO A 43 24.00 31.37 -5.16
C PRO A 43 22.48 31.25 -5.06
N ALA A 44 21.72 32.04 -5.84
CA ALA A 44 20.26 31.98 -5.82
C ALA A 44 19.72 30.61 -6.28
N SER A 45 20.41 29.93 -7.20
CA SER A 45 20.06 28.56 -7.61
C SER A 45 20.54 27.54 -6.60
N ALA A 46 21.73 27.74 -6.02
CA ALA A 46 22.26 26.91 -4.93
C ALA A 46 21.27 26.85 -3.75
N ASP A 47 20.76 28.00 -3.28
CA ASP A 47 19.75 28.07 -2.21
C ASP A 47 18.48 27.24 -2.50
N LYS A 48 18.07 27.16 -3.78
CA LYS A 48 16.93 26.32 -4.18
C LYS A 48 17.27 24.84 -4.10
N ILE A 49 18.47 24.45 -4.50
CA ILE A 49 18.93 23.06 -4.36
C ILE A 49 19.00 22.68 -2.88
N ASP A 50 19.50 23.54 -2.00
CA ASP A 50 19.56 23.24 -0.56
C ASP A 50 18.17 23.13 0.09
N SER A 51 17.23 24.00 -0.33
CA SER A 51 15.82 23.90 0.07
C SER A 51 15.21 22.55 -0.35
N MET A 52 15.46 22.11 -1.58
CA MET A 52 14.98 20.81 -2.06
C MET A 52 15.67 19.64 -1.35
N ARG A 53 16.96 19.79 -1.03
CA ARG A 53 17.77 18.79 -0.32
C ARG A 53 17.21 18.49 1.06
N THR A 54 16.72 19.50 1.77
CA THR A 54 16.01 19.34 3.05
C THR A 54 14.75 18.47 2.91
N TYR A 55 13.99 18.65 1.83
CA TYR A 55 12.82 17.80 1.56
C TYR A 55 13.22 16.34 1.29
N VAL A 56 14.25 16.11 0.48
CA VAL A 56 14.76 14.76 0.21
C VAL A 56 15.26 14.09 1.49
N GLN A 57 15.88 14.83 2.41
CA GLN A 57 16.28 14.31 3.71
C GLN A 57 15.08 13.83 4.56
N SER A 58 13.97 14.57 4.54
CA SER A 58 12.75 14.14 5.26
C SER A 58 12.18 12.83 4.70
N LEU A 59 12.26 12.64 3.38
CA LEU A 59 11.87 11.38 2.74
C LEU A 59 12.82 10.25 3.12
N GLN A 60 14.12 10.50 3.13
CA GLN A 60 15.11 9.53 3.60
C GLN A 60 14.79 9.05 5.03
N TRP A 61 14.53 9.97 5.97
CA TRP A 61 14.20 9.62 7.36
C TRP A 61 12.92 8.82 7.51
N ALA A 62 11.95 8.97 6.61
CA ALA A 62 10.73 8.15 6.63
C ALA A 62 11.03 6.64 6.40
N PHE A 63 12.14 6.33 5.76
CA PHE A 63 12.55 4.98 5.36
C PHE A 63 13.88 4.51 5.98
N ASP A 64 14.51 5.29 6.84
CA ASP A 64 15.83 4.96 7.39
C ASP A 64 15.78 3.98 8.57
N ASP A 65 16.94 3.59 9.10
CA ASP A 65 17.04 2.59 10.17
C ASP A 65 16.79 3.11 11.59
N THR A 66 16.35 4.37 11.75
CA THR A 66 16.01 4.91 13.06
C THR A 66 14.59 4.57 13.47
N GLY A 67 14.42 4.12 14.72
CA GLY A 67 13.12 3.77 15.27
C GLY A 67 12.15 4.96 15.25
N GLY A 68 10.87 4.69 14.96
CA GLY A 68 9.80 5.68 15.00
C GLY A 68 9.40 6.30 13.65
N ASN A 69 9.99 5.84 12.54
CA ASN A 69 9.62 6.26 11.20
C ASN A 69 8.56 5.35 10.54
N VAL A 70 8.10 5.73 9.35
CA VAL A 70 7.03 5.03 8.61
C VAL A 70 7.38 3.56 8.39
N ARG A 71 8.62 3.29 7.96
CA ARG A 71 9.11 1.93 7.75
C ARG A 71 9.04 1.11 9.05
N ALA A 72 9.62 1.60 10.14
CA ALA A 72 9.67 0.87 11.40
C ALA A 72 8.27 0.56 11.93
N TYR A 73 7.33 1.50 11.81
CA TYR A 73 5.93 1.29 12.18
C TYR A 73 5.23 0.26 11.29
N LEU A 74 5.45 0.30 9.98
CA LEU A 74 4.85 -0.66 9.06
C LEU A 74 5.33 -2.08 9.33
N VAL A 75 6.65 -2.26 9.46
CA VAL A 75 7.26 -3.56 9.76
C VAL A 75 6.79 -4.09 11.12
N PHE A 76 6.72 -3.23 12.13
CA PHE A 76 6.17 -3.59 13.45
C PHE A 76 4.74 -4.11 13.35
N ILE A 77 3.85 -3.39 12.65
CA ILE A 77 2.45 -3.79 12.48
C ILE A 77 2.35 -5.12 11.74
N LEU A 78 3.14 -5.30 10.67
CA LEU A 78 3.12 -6.53 9.89
C LEU A 78 3.63 -7.75 10.68
N ASN A 79 4.68 -7.57 11.48
CA ASN A 79 5.14 -8.62 12.40
C ASN A 79 4.11 -8.93 13.48
N TRP A 80 3.46 -7.90 14.05
CA TRP A 80 2.37 -8.13 14.98
C TRP A 80 1.23 -8.92 14.33
N ILE A 81 0.84 -8.59 13.09
CA ILE A 81 -0.17 -9.33 12.33
C ILE A 81 0.30 -10.77 12.14
N ASN A 82 1.52 -11.01 11.68
CA ASN A 82 2.07 -12.35 11.48
C ASN A 82 2.00 -13.21 12.76
N ASP A 83 2.33 -12.62 13.91
CA ASP A 83 2.42 -13.33 15.18
C ASP A 83 1.06 -13.52 15.88
N ASN A 84 0.08 -12.66 15.57
CA ASN A 84 -1.25 -12.65 16.20
C ASN A 84 -2.36 -13.05 15.24
N TRP A 85 -2.03 -13.39 13.99
CA TRP A 85 -3.03 -13.93 13.06
C TRP A 85 -3.51 -15.27 13.59
N PRO A 86 -4.83 -15.47 13.76
CA PRO A 86 -5.35 -16.74 14.26
C PRO A 86 -4.90 -17.87 13.33
N THR A 87 -4.13 -18.82 13.85
CA THR A 87 -3.77 -20.07 13.17
C THR A 87 -4.95 -21.01 12.99
N ASP A 88 -6.03 -20.76 13.73
CA ASP A 88 -7.16 -21.67 13.88
C ASP A 88 -8.25 -21.34 12.86
N GLY A 89 -7.93 -21.63 11.62
CA GLY A 89 -8.91 -21.88 10.58
C GLY A 89 -8.37 -22.98 9.68
N PRO A 90 -9.15 -24.01 9.31
CA PRO A 90 -8.74 -24.88 8.22
C PRO A 90 -8.36 -24.00 7.02
N PRO A 91 -7.32 -24.35 6.22
CA PRO A 91 -7.00 -23.60 5.02
C PRO A 91 -8.28 -23.44 4.21
N GLY A 92 -8.82 -22.22 4.19
CA GLY A 92 -10.03 -21.94 3.46
C GLY A 92 -9.66 -21.95 1.99
N GLU A 93 -9.82 -23.09 1.31
CA GLU A 93 -9.95 -23.01 -0.14
C GLU A 93 -11.11 -22.07 -0.43
N VAL A 94 -10.82 -20.97 -1.13
CA VAL A 94 -11.84 -20.04 -1.62
C VAL A 94 -12.57 -20.75 -2.77
N THR A 95 -13.37 -21.74 -2.41
CA THR A 95 -14.28 -22.45 -3.30
C THR A 95 -15.59 -21.70 -3.38
N MET A 96 -16.33 -21.92 -4.47
CA MET A 96 -17.68 -21.36 -4.61
C MET A 96 -18.57 -21.76 -3.41
N THR A 97 -18.37 -22.97 -2.88
CA THR A 97 -19.08 -23.46 -1.69
C THR A 97 -18.75 -22.65 -0.44
N ALA A 98 -17.48 -22.33 -0.20
CA ALA A 98 -17.06 -21.50 0.94
C ALA A 98 -17.60 -20.07 0.84
N ILE A 99 -17.61 -19.50 -0.37
CA ILE A 99 -18.21 -18.18 -0.64
C ILE A 99 -19.71 -18.21 -0.34
N LEU A 100 -20.44 -19.20 -0.86
CA LEU A 100 -21.89 -19.32 -0.63
C LEU A 100 -22.22 -19.55 0.84
N ALA A 101 -21.44 -20.35 1.56
CA ALA A 101 -21.61 -20.54 3.00
C ALA A 101 -21.42 -19.23 3.79
N ALA A 102 -20.40 -18.43 3.43
CA ALA A 102 -20.19 -17.12 4.03
C ALA A 102 -21.32 -16.14 3.70
N MET A 103 -21.86 -16.16 2.48
CA MET A 103 -23.03 -15.35 2.08
C MET A 103 -24.31 -15.74 2.82
N TRP A 104 -24.50 -17.02 3.13
CA TRP A 104 -25.64 -17.49 3.91
C TRP A 104 -25.52 -17.15 5.40
N ALA A 105 -24.29 -17.05 5.91
CA ALA A 105 -24.03 -16.66 7.30
C ALA A 105 -23.94 -15.13 7.50
N SER A 106 -23.91 -14.35 6.42
CA SER A 106 -23.79 -12.90 6.50
C SER A 106 -25.13 -12.23 6.85
N LEU A 107 -25.05 -11.08 7.51
CA LEU A 107 -26.24 -10.27 7.79
C LEU A 107 -26.88 -9.81 6.46
N ASP A 108 -28.20 -9.67 6.40
CA ASP A 108 -28.94 -9.40 5.16
C ASP A 108 -28.37 -8.21 4.35
N TRP A 109 -27.89 -7.17 5.05
CA TRP A 109 -27.27 -5.99 4.43
C TRP A 109 -25.85 -6.23 3.88
N GLN A 110 -25.13 -7.22 4.39
CA GLN A 110 -23.79 -7.60 3.92
C GLN A 110 -23.86 -8.37 2.60
N THR A 111 -24.87 -9.24 2.44
CA THR A 111 -25.12 -9.98 1.20
C THR A 111 -25.43 -9.02 0.04
N LEU A 112 -26.18 -7.95 0.31
CA LEU A 112 -26.48 -6.88 -0.64
C LEU A 112 -25.20 -6.16 -1.13
N LEU A 113 -24.24 -5.93 -0.24
CA LEU A 113 -22.96 -5.31 -0.60
C LEU A 113 -22.08 -6.27 -1.41
N PHE A 114 -22.12 -7.58 -1.14
CA PHE A 114 -21.33 -8.56 -1.88
C PHE A 114 -21.69 -8.60 -3.37
N VAL A 115 -22.98 -8.59 -3.71
CA VAL A 115 -23.45 -8.57 -5.11
C VAL A 115 -22.93 -7.32 -5.83
N THR A 116 -23.04 -6.15 -5.21
CA THR A 116 -22.51 -4.91 -5.81
C THR A 116 -21.00 -4.92 -6.00
N ARG A 117 -20.24 -5.63 -5.15
CA ARG A 117 -18.78 -5.78 -5.29
C ARG A 117 -18.40 -6.79 -6.38
N ILE A 118 -19.12 -7.90 -6.50
CA ILE A 118 -18.94 -8.86 -7.59
C ILE A 118 -19.30 -8.21 -8.94
N ASP A 119 -20.41 -7.49 -9.01
CA ASP A 119 -20.81 -6.80 -10.24
C ASP A 119 -19.90 -5.60 -10.55
N ALA A 120 -19.35 -4.90 -9.54
CA ALA A 120 -18.30 -3.91 -9.76
C ALA A 120 -17.01 -4.56 -10.30
N MET A 121 -16.62 -5.73 -9.81
CA MET A 121 -15.49 -6.50 -10.35
C MET A 121 -15.75 -6.97 -11.78
N ARG A 122 -16.96 -7.44 -12.10
CA ARG A 122 -17.36 -7.80 -13.46
C ARG A 122 -17.38 -6.59 -14.39
N GLY A 123 -17.89 -5.45 -13.91
CA GLY A 123 -17.91 -4.17 -14.63
C GLY A 123 -16.52 -3.57 -14.84
N SER A 124 -15.57 -3.79 -13.91
CA SER A 124 -14.17 -3.39 -14.09
C SER A 124 -13.42 -4.29 -15.07
N ILE A 125 -13.81 -5.57 -15.18
CA ILE A 125 -13.22 -6.52 -16.15
C ILE A 125 -13.78 -6.31 -17.56
N SER A 126 -15.01 -5.81 -17.67
CA SER A 126 -15.65 -5.52 -18.94
C SER A 126 -16.20 -4.10 -18.88
N GLU A 127 -15.43 -3.10 -19.34
CA GLU A 127 -15.67 -1.64 -19.35
C GLU A 127 -17.15 -1.20 -19.44
N LYS A 128 -17.95 -1.48 -18.41
CA LYS A 128 -19.38 -1.24 -18.40
C LYS A 128 -19.66 -0.39 -17.19
N THR A 129 -20.04 0.85 -17.48
CA THR A 129 -20.43 1.83 -16.46
C THR A 129 -21.71 1.32 -15.79
N VAL A 130 -21.60 0.91 -14.53
CA VAL A 130 -22.75 0.54 -13.71
C VAL A 130 -23.47 1.83 -13.32
N THR A 131 -24.72 2.01 -13.77
CA THR A 131 -25.53 3.19 -13.46
C THR A 131 -26.48 2.91 -12.29
N GLU A 132 -26.87 3.95 -11.55
CA GLU A 132 -27.85 3.85 -10.45
C GLU A 132 -29.15 3.14 -10.86
N LYS A 133 -29.60 3.34 -12.11
CA LYS A 133 -30.78 2.67 -12.65
C LYS A 133 -30.60 1.15 -12.72
N SER A 134 -29.42 0.67 -13.13
CA SER A 134 -29.11 -0.76 -13.18
C SER A 134 -29.11 -1.39 -11.79
N MET A 135 -28.55 -0.70 -10.79
CA MET A 135 -28.58 -1.17 -9.40
C MET A 135 -30.01 -1.19 -8.84
N ALA A 136 -30.82 -0.17 -9.13
CA ALA A 136 -32.20 -0.10 -8.68
C ALA A 136 -33.08 -1.22 -9.29
N ASP A 137 -32.89 -1.55 -10.57
CA ASP A 137 -33.64 -2.62 -11.24
C ASP A 137 -33.21 -4.02 -10.76
N GLN A 138 -31.94 -4.22 -10.39
CA GLN A 138 -31.47 -5.44 -9.75
C GLN A 138 -32.04 -5.60 -8.32
N LEU A 139 -32.07 -4.52 -7.53
CA LEU A 139 -32.63 -4.53 -6.17
C LEU A 139 -34.13 -4.90 -6.16
N ARG A 140 -34.90 -4.46 -7.16
CA ARG A 140 -36.32 -4.80 -7.29
C ARG A 140 -36.62 -6.26 -7.62
N HIS A 141 -35.64 -7.03 -8.10
CA HIS A 141 -35.84 -8.46 -8.38
C HIS A 141 -35.76 -9.34 -7.12
N PHE A 142 -35.26 -8.79 -6.01
CA PHE A 142 -35.03 -9.52 -4.76
C PHE A 142 -35.87 -9.00 -3.57
N LEU A 143 -36.67 -7.96 -3.78
CA LEU A 143 -37.77 -7.53 -2.90
C LEU A 143 -39.09 -8.04 -3.46
#